data_AF-A0A7H9DSW6-F1
#
_entry.id   AF-A0A7H9DSW6-F1
#
_cell.length_a   1.000
_cell.length_b   1.000
_cell.length_c   1.000
_cell.angle_alpha   90.00
_cell.angle_beta   90.00
_cell.angle_gamma   90.00
#
_symmetry.space_group_name_H-M   'P 1'
#
loop_
_entity.id
_entity.type
_entity.pdbx_description
1 polymer ?
#
loop_
_entity_poly.entity_id
_entity_poly.type
_entity_poly.pdbx_seq_one_letter_code
_entity_poly.pdbx_strand_id
1 'polypeptide(L)'
;MKTIGYYRLRNKNKVEGFAKEIDGVTYFKGYNEFSWHENALQFDTIDIGIDILDKRNRRLFTNDIVLYKVSKKPFLRTGFVVYEPKLKEFGIVDQQSFHFTPFYVEGLCLFDHDKLEVISHLFTKKEKTK
;
A
#
# COMPACT_ATOMS: atom_id res chain seq x y z
N MET A 1 -19.89 1.90 -12.45
CA MET A 1 -18.45 2.13 -12.65
C MET A 1 -17.70 1.27 -11.67
N LYS A 2 -17.04 0.21 -12.14
CA LYS A 2 -16.28 -0.69 -11.28
C LYS A 2 -14.81 -0.31 -11.37
N THR A 3 -14.22 0.13 -10.27
CA THR A 3 -12.77 0.31 -10.23
C THR A 3 -12.11 -1.06 -10.24
N ILE A 4 -11.21 -1.26 -11.20
CA ILE A 4 -10.50 -2.52 -11.43
C ILE A 4 -9.18 -2.52 -10.64
N GLY A 5 -8.54 -1.35 -10.49
CA GLY A 5 -7.29 -1.23 -9.75
C GLY A 5 -6.98 0.20 -9.32
N TYR A 6 -6.16 0.31 -8.27
CA TYR A 6 -5.55 1.57 -7.81
C TYR A 6 -4.04 1.43 -7.83
N TYR A 7 -3.34 2.50 -8.15
CA TYR A 7 -1.89 2.51 -8.29
C TYR A 7 -1.30 3.79 -7.71
N ARG A 8 -0.13 3.67 -7.07
CA ARG A 8 0.72 4.80 -6.71
C ARG A 8 1.86 4.87 -7.72
N LEU A 9 2.05 6.06 -8.29
CA LEU A 9 3.03 6.30 -9.34
C LEU A 9 4.25 6.98 -8.73
N ARG A 10 5.43 6.44 -9.00
CA ARG A 10 6.69 6.93 -8.42
C ARG A 10 7.73 7.22 -9.49
N ASN A 11 8.61 8.15 -9.15
CA ASN A 11 9.90 8.32 -9.80
C ASN A 11 10.96 8.14 -8.72
N LYS A 12 11.68 7.01 -8.77
CA LYS A 12 12.63 6.59 -7.73
C LYS A 12 11.98 6.60 -6.33
N ASN A 13 12.40 7.52 -5.46
CA ASN A 13 11.97 7.65 -4.07
C ASN A 13 10.87 8.70 -3.86
N LYS A 14 10.31 9.27 -4.93
CA LYS A 14 9.27 10.31 -4.87
C LYS A 14 7.96 9.77 -5.44
N VAL A 15 6.86 10.15 -4.80
CA VAL A 15 5.50 9.92 -5.32
C VAL A 15 5.14 11.07 -6.25
N GLU A 16 4.83 10.75 -7.50
CA GLU A 16 4.41 11.73 -8.50
C GLU A 16 2.88 11.88 -8.54
N GLY A 17 2.16 10.81 -8.21
CA GLY A 17 0.71 10.82 -8.19
C GLY A 17 0.11 9.43 -8.02
N PHE A 18 -1.13 9.30 -8.48
CA PHE A 18 -1.91 8.09 -8.39
C PHE A 18 -2.58 7.80 -9.73
N ALA A 19 -2.85 6.53 -9.99
CA ALA A 19 -3.72 6.11 -11.07
C ALA A 19 -4.85 5.21 -10.54
N LYS A 20 -5.96 5.19 -11.26
CA LYS A 20 -7.03 4.21 -11.08
C LYS A 20 -7.53 3.75 -12.43
N GLU A 21 -7.91 2.49 -12.52
CA GLU A 21 -8.49 1.91 -13.72
C GLU A 21 -9.99 1.70 -13.49
N ILE A 22 -10.83 2.29 -14.32
CA ILE A 22 -12.30 2.18 -14.24
C ILE A 22 -12.79 1.77 -15.62
N ASP A 23 -13.47 0.62 -15.68
CA ASP A 23 -14.10 0.13 -16.91
C ASP A 23 -13.15 0.16 -18.15
N GLY A 24 -11.86 -0.14 -17.94
CA GLY A 24 -10.80 -0.17 -18.98
C GLY A 24 -10.13 1.17 -19.28
N VAL A 25 -10.55 2.26 -18.64
CA VAL A 25 -9.93 3.59 -18.77
C VAL A 25 -9.05 3.88 -17.57
N THR A 26 -7.82 4.29 -17.84
CA THR A 26 -6.86 4.71 -16.80
C THR A 26 -6.96 6.21 -16.57
N TYR A 27 -7.29 6.57 -15.34
CA TYR A 27 -7.29 7.94 -14.87
C TYR A 27 -6.08 8.19 -13.98
N PHE A 28 -5.48 9.35 -14.14
CA PHE A 28 -4.31 9.83 -13.41
C PHE A 28 -4.70 11.02 -12.54
N LYS A 29 -3.98 11.20 -11.45
CA LYS A 29 -4.07 12.38 -10.59
C LYS A 29 -2.70 12.67 -10.00
N GLY A 30 -2.14 13.85 -10.27
CA GLY A 30 -0.89 14.29 -9.65
C GLY A 30 -0.99 14.33 -8.13
N TYR A 31 0.15 14.24 -7.44
CA TYR A 31 0.19 14.19 -5.97
C TYR A 31 -0.53 15.38 -5.30
N ASN A 32 -0.38 16.58 -5.86
CA ASN A 32 -1.00 17.81 -5.39
C ASN A 32 -2.26 18.22 -6.19
N GLU A 33 -2.78 17.34 -7.04
CA GLU A 33 -3.95 17.63 -7.86
C GLU A 33 -5.22 17.11 -7.21
N PHE A 34 -6.32 17.84 -7.44
CA PHE A 34 -7.64 17.51 -6.90
C PHE A 34 -8.50 16.71 -7.87
N SER A 35 -8.20 16.76 -9.18
CA SER A 35 -9.02 16.19 -10.24
C SER A 35 -8.33 15.05 -10.96
N TRP A 36 -9.10 14.03 -11.36
CA TRP A 36 -8.62 12.95 -12.21
C TRP A 36 -8.65 13.38 -13.68
N HIS A 37 -7.65 12.95 -14.46
CA HIS A 37 -7.54 13.22 -15.90
C HIS A 37 -6.97 12.00 -16.64
N GLU A 38 -7.11 11.96 -17.96
CA GLU A 38 -6.64 10.82 -18.78
C GLU A 38 -5.18 10.99 -19.26
N ASN A 39 -4.62 12.20 -19.14
CA ASN A 39 -3.23 12.46 -19.51
C ASN A 39 -2.28 11.68 -18.59
N ALA A 40 -1.38 10.88 -19.16
CA ALA A 40 -0.43 10.10 -18.39
C ALA A 40 0.57 11.00 -17.66
N LEU A 41 0.89 10.63 -16.41
CA LEU A 41 1.99 11.22 -15.65
C LEU A 41 3.30 10.51 -15.99
N GLN A 42 4.44 11.19 -15.81
CA GLN A 42 5.75 10.57 -15.94
C GLN A 42 6.11 9.84 -14.64
N PHE A 43 6.38 8.53 -14.73
CA PHE A 43 6.78 7.69 -13.60
C PHE A 43 7.68 6.55 -14.09
N ASP A 44 8.50 5.98 -13.20
CA ASP A 44 9.37 4.83 -13.49
C ASP A 44 8.92 3.55 -12.74
N THR A 45 8.11 3.70 -11.69
CA THR A 45 7.70 2.59 -10.84
C THR A 45 6.23 2.73 -10.43
N ILE A 46 5.54 1.60 -10.31
CA ILE A 46 4.17 1.50 -9.81
C ILE A 46 4.16 0.69 -8.52
N ASP A 47 3.39 1.15 -7.53
CA ASP A 47 2.96 0.32 -6.40
C ASP A 47 1.47 -0.01 -6.53
N ILE A 48 1.08 -1.24 -6.21
CA ILE A 48 -0.30 -1.72 -6.34
C ILE A 48 -1.08 -1.33 -5.08
N GLY A 49 -2.23 -0.71 -5.29
CA GLY A 49 -3.18 -0.34 -4.24
C GLY A 49 -4.03 -1.53 -3.80
N ILE A 50 -4.14 -1.72 -2.50
CA ILE A 50 -4.88 -2.81 -1.86
C ILE A 50 -6.25 -2.28 -1.45
N ASP A 51 -7.28 -3.12 -1.40
CA ASP A 51 -8.61 -2.73 -0.94
C ASP A 51 -8.78 -2.61 0.57
N ILE A 52 -7.76 -2.03 1.21
CA ILE A 52 -7.71 -1.73 2.63
C ILE A 52 -7.32 -0.28 2.83
N LEU A 53 -8.03 0.36 3.75
CA LEU A 53 -7.76 1.70 4.21
C LEU A 53 -7.12 1.64 5.61
N ASP A 54 -6.19 2.54 5.86
CA ASP A 54 -5.66 2.79 7.19
C ASP A 54 -6.59 3.71 7.99
N LYS A 55 -6.34 3.87 9.30
CA LYS A 55 -7.15 4.68 10.22
C LYS A 55 -7.39 6.15 9.80
N ARG A 56 -6.67 6.64 8.78
CA ARG A 56 -6.81 8.00 8.20
C ARG A 56 -7.52 7.99 6.85
N ASN A 57 -8.22 6.90 6.51
CA ASN A 57 -8.84 6.65 5.21
C ASN A 57 -7.86 6.69 4.03
N ARG A 58 -6.57 6.39 4.27
CA ARG A 58 -5.58 6.28 3.19
C ARG A 58 -5.51 4.84 2.72
N ARG A 59 -5.58 4.64 1.41
CA ARG A 59 -5.38 3.32 0.80
C ARG A 59 -3.96 2.84 1.03
N LEU A 60 -3.82 1.55 1.35
CA LEU A 60 -2.52 0.89 1.42
C LEU A 60 -2.00 0.58 0.02
N PHE A 61 -0.70 0.69 -0.16
CA PHE A 61 0.00 0.29 -1.36
C PHE A 61 1.16 -0.66 -1.02
N THR A 62 1.55 -1.51 -1.97
CA THR A 62 2.83 -2.22 -1.86
C THR A 62 3.96 -1.25 -1.56
N ASN A 63 4.97 -1.69 -0.81
CA ASN A 63 6.08 -0.86 -0.32
C ASN A 63 5.71 0.13 0.81
N ASP A 64 4.50 0.09 1.34
CA ASP A 64 4.18 0.82 2.58
C ASP A 64 4.79 0.15 3.82
N ILE A 65 5.21 0.98 4.77
CA ILE A 65 5.54 0.56 6.13
C ILE A 65 4.35 0.92 7.00
N VAL A 66 3.77 -0.09 7.64
CA VAL A 66 2.57 0.06 8.45
C VAL A 66 2.85 -0.24 9.91
N LEU A 67 2.19 0.50 10.79
CA LEU A 67 2.04 0.18 12.20
C LEU A 67 0.69 -0.52 12.37
N TYR A 68 0.67 -1.66 13.07
CA TYR A 68 -0.55 -2.41 13.30
C TYR A 68 -0.62 -2.97 14.72
N LYS A 69 -1.84 -3.17 15.24
CA LYS A 69 -2.07 -3.71 16.58
C LYS A 69 -2.40 -5.21 16.55
N VAL A 70 -1.78 -5.96 17.45
CA VAL A 70 -2.05 -7.39 17.68
C VAL A 70 -2.48 -7.63 19.13
N SER A 71 -3.09 -8.79 19.40
CA SER A 71 -3.59 -9.15 20.73
C SER A 71 -2.52 -9.61 21.72
N LYS A 72 -1.30 -9.95 21.26
CA LYS A 72 -0.19 -10.42 22.10
C LYS A 72 0.93 -9.39 22.16
N LYS A 73 1.63 -9.28 23.29
CA LYS A 73 2.76 -8.35 23.44
C LYS A 73 3.93 -8.72 22.49
N PRO A 74 4.67 -7.75 21.92
CA PRO A 74 4.33 -6.31 21.92
C PRO A 74 3.07 -6.05 21.08
N PHE A 75 2.14 -5.26 21.65
CA PHE A 75 0.82 -5.04 21.04
C PHE A 75 0.88 -4.22 19.77
N LEU A 76 1.91 -3.39 19.61
CA LEU A 76 2.16 -2.61 18.41
C LEU A 76 3.33 -3.24 17.67
N ARG A 77 3.14 -3.46 16.37
CA ARG A 77 4.13 -4.04 15.47
C ARG A 77 4.22 -3.22 14.21
N THR A 78 5.37 -3.31 13.54
CA THR A 78 5.59 -2.69 12.25
C THR A 78 5.79 -3.76 11.19
N GLY A 79 5.33 -3.49 9.98
CA GLY A 79 5.38 -4.44 8.88
C GLY A 79 5.50 -3.78 7.53
N PHE A 80 5.84 -4.58 6.52
CA PHE A 80 5.90 -4.17 5.13
C PHE A 80 4.69 -4.70 4.38
N VAL A 81 4.03 -3.83 3.63
CA VAL A 81 2.96 -4.22 2.71
C VAL A 81 3.57 -4.80 1.45
N VAL A 82 3.29 -6.07 1.17
CA VAL A 82 3.89 -6.82 0.06
C VAL A 82 2.86 -7.65 -0.69
N TYR A 83 3.24 -8.09 -1.88
CA TYR A 83 2.59 -9.19 -2.60
C TYR A 83 3.48 -10.44 -2.48
N GLU A 84 2.94 -11.55 -1.98
CA GLU A 84 3.63 -12.84 -1.88
C GLU A 84 3.34 -13.67 -3.14
N PRO A 85 4.32 -13.84 -4.06
CA PRO A 85 4.06 -14.44 -5.37
C PRO A 85 3.66 -15.91 -5.31
N LYS A 86 4.12 -16.65 -4.30
CA LYS A 86 3.81 -18.09 -4.18
C LYS A 86 2.35 -18.32 -3.79
N LEU A 87 1.84 -17.47 -2.89
CA LEU A 87 0.45 -17.52 -2.43
C LEU A 87 -0.49 -16.72 -3.34
N LYS A 88 0.07 -15.80 -4.14
CA LYS A 88 -0.67 -14.84 -4.97
C LYS A 88 -1.58 -13.93 -4.15
N GLU A 89 -1.09 -13.51 -2.98
CA GLU A 89 -1.85 -12.72 -2.02
C GLU A 89 -1.09 -11.48 -1.58
N PHE A 90 -1.84 -10.43 -1.24
CA PHE A 90 -1.30 -9.27 -0.54
C PHE A 90 -1.34 -9.50 0.96
N GLY A 91 -0.34 -9.00 1.65
CA GLY A 91 -0.26 -9.10 3.10
C GLY A 91 0.79 -8.19 3.72
N ILE A 92 1.02 -8.42 5.00
CA ILE A 92 2.03 -7.75 5.80
C ILE A 92 3.12 -8.75 6.16
N VAL A 93 4.37 -8.43 5.84
CA VAL A 93 5.54 -9.09 6.43
C VAL A 93 5.94 -8.34 7.69
N ASP A 94 5.90 -9.01 8.84
CA ASP A 94 6.28 -8.41 10.11
C ASP A 94 7.78 -8.10 10.17
N GLN A 95 8.16 -6.91 10.64
CA GLN A 95 9.56 -6.47 10.65
C GLN A 95 10.45 -7.19 11.67
N GLN A 96 9.88 -7.76 12.73
CA GLN A 96 10.65 -8.39 13.80
C GLN A 96 10.76 -9.90 13.59
N SER A 97 9.67 -10.52 13.17
CA SER A 97 9.54 -11.98 13.09
C SER A 97 9.49 -12.51 11.66
N PHE A 98 9.43 -11.64 10.65
CA PHE A 98 9.48 -11.97 9.22
C PHE A 98 8.40 -12.93 8.72
N HIS A 99 7.36 -13.21 9.52
CA HIS A 99 6.21 -13.97 9.05
C HIS A 99 5.34 -13.10 8.14
N PHE A 100 4.78 -13.74 7.12
CA PHE A 100 3.76 -13.17 6.27
C PHE A 100 2.38 -13.42 6.87
N THR A 101 1.56 -12.36 6.92
CA THR A 101 0.14 -12.45 7.26
C THR A 101 -0.67 -11.88 6.11
N PRO A 102 -1.55 -12.65 5.44
CA PRO A 102 -2.39 -12.14 4.37
C PRO A 102 -3.39 -11.11 4.90
N PHE A 103 -3.84 -10.20 4.04
CA PHE A 103 -4.87 -9.24 4.41
C PHE A 103 -6.25 -9.88 4.57
N TYR A 104 -6.53 -10.91 3.79
CA TYR A 104 -7.80 -11.63 3.78
C TYR A 104 -7.59 -13.13 3.95
N VAL A 105 -8.47 -13.78 4.70
CA VAL A 105 -8.59 -15.24 4.75
C VAL A 105 -10.06 -15.58 4.62
N GLU A 106 -10.42 -16.39 3.62
CA GLU A 106 -11.82 -16.79 3.36
C GLU A 106 -12.79 -15.59 3.27
N GLY A 107 -12.33 -14.47 2.71
CA GLY A 107 -13.10 -13.22 2.59
C GLY A 107 -13.14 -12.35 3.84
N LEU A 108 -12.57 -12.79 4.96
CA LEU A 108 -12.49 -12.01 6.19
C LEU A 108 -11.23 -11.15 6.20
N CYS A 109 -11.38 -9.84 6.41
CA CYS A 109 -10.25 -8.94 6.60
C CYS A 109 -9.61 -9.19 7.97
N LEU A 110 -8.32 -9.52 8.00
CA LEU A 110 -7.58 -9.80 9.23
C LEU A 110 -7.14 -8.54 9.99
N PHE A 111 -7.17 -7.38 9.33
CA PHE A 111 -6.70 -6.12 9.89
C PHE A 111 -7.85 -5.14 10.07
N ASP A 112 -8.02 -4.70 11.31
CA ASP A 112 -8.98 -3.67 11.68
C ASP A 112 -8.47 -2.28 11.26
N HIS A 113 -9.28 -1.56 10.51
CA HIS A 113 -9.02 -0.21 9.99
C HIS A 113 -8.45 0.74 11.06
N ASP A 114 -9.08 0.79 12.24
CA ASP A 114 -8.71 1.73 13.31
C ASP A 114 -7.39 1.37 14.00
N LYS A 115 -6.89 0.17 13.72
CA LYS A 115 -5.67 -0.41 14.29
C LYS A 115 -4.54 -0.54 13.28
N LEU A 116 -4.69 0.06 12.11
CA LEU A 116 -3.73 0.02 11.01
C LEU A 116 -3.38 1.44 10.57
N GLU A 117 -2.09 1.75 10.44
CA GLU A 117 -1.62 3.08 10.04
C GLU A 117 -0.42 2.98 9.11
N VAL A 118 -0.46 3.67 7.97
CA VAL A 118 0.74 3.85 7.14
C VAL A 118 1.66 4.87 7.81
N ILE A 119 2.84 4.44 8.26
CA ILE A 119 3.79 5.31 8.98
C ILE A 119 4.96 5.77 8.11
N SER A 120 5.29 5.04 7.05
CA SER A 120 6.39 5.37 6.15
C SER A 120 6.33 4.53 4.86
N HIS A 121 7.38 4.58 4.04
CA HIS A 121 7.50 3.82 2.81
C HIS A 121 8.91 3.22 2.69
N LEU A 122 9.04 2.04 2.09
CA LEU A 122 10.33 1.38 1.87
C LEU A 122 11.29 2.23 1.03
N PHE A 123 10.77 2.92 0.01
CA PHE A 123 11.58 3.71 -0.93
C PHE A 123 12.06 5.06 -0.40
N THR A 124 11.55 5.54 0.74
CA THR A 124 12.04 6.80 1.35
C THR A 124 13.16 6.58 2.35
N LYS A 125 13.36 5.33 2.79
CA LYS A 125 14.36 4.99 3.80
C LYS A 125 15.74 4.96 3.14
N LYS A 126 16.56 5.99 3.37
CA LYS A 126 17.98 5.95 3.01
C LYS A 126 18.62 4.74 3.70
N GLU A 127 19.34 3.92 2.94
CA GLU A 127 20.25 2.95 3.55
C GLU A 127 21.20 3.73 4.45
N LYS A 128 21.19 3.43 5.75
CA LYS A 128 22.29 3.83 6.62
C LYS A 128 23.39 2.83 6.37
N THR A 129 24.26 3.11 5.40
CA THR A 129 25.54 2.41 5.30
C THR A 129 26.26 2.64 6.63
N LYS A 130 26.49 1.57 7.39
CA LYS A 130 27.38 1.58 8.55
C LYS A 130 28.80 1.39 8.09
#